data_AF-A0A833RWV0-F1
#
_entry.id   AF-A0A833RWV0-F1
#
_cell.length_a   1.000
_cell.length_b   1.000
_cell.length_c   1.000
_cell.angle_alpha   90.00
_cell.angle_beta   90.00
_cell.angle_gamma   90.00
#
_symmetry.space_group_name_H-M   'P 1'
#
loop_
_entity.id
_entity.type
_entity.pdbx_description
1 polymer ?
#
loop_
_entity_poly.entity_id
_entity_poly.type
_entity_poly.pdbx_seq_one_letter_code
_entity_poly.pdbx_strand_id
1 'polypeptide(L)'
;MGRQQYIIRPMVMDESCTPGTGSDNPAVAGSSGVISEAALAHAPALTERNLREHGIPLEQAIEQFEAWWSSMSPVTSGCAPCFVVDGQAPMRQCLHPEACNKDINLPEHYNIFHDLRKEFVACYSTHGELSTFGIQEMMECILFEI
;
A
#
# COMPACT_ATOMS: atom_id res chain seq x y z
N MET A 1 -12.36 10.14 29.50
CA MET A 1 -12.03 8.70 29.34
C MET A 1 -12.40 8.27 27.93
N GLY A 2 -11.50 8.44 26.97
CA GLY A 2 -11.72 8.06 25.56
C GLY A 2 -11.04 6.74 25.28
N ARG A 3 -11.81 5.69 24.95
CA ARG A 3 -11.27 4.40 24.52
C ARG A 3 -10.68 4.58 23.12
N GLN A 4 -9.36 4.50 22.99
CA GLN A 4 -8.71 4.40 21.68
C GLN A 4 -9.06 3.03 21.09
N GLN A 5 -9.71 3.05 19.92
CA GLN A 5 -9.98 1.86 19.13
C GLN A 5 -8.77 1.61 18.23
N TYR A 6 -8.02 0.55 18.51
CA TYR A 6 -6.99 0.05 17.60
C TYR A 6 -7.62 -1.02 16.70
N ILE A 7 -7.48 -0.87 15.38
CA ILE A 7 -8.03 -1.78 14.36
C ILE A 7 -7.32 -3.15 14.36
N ILE A 8 -6.14 -3.26 14.96
CA ILE A 8 -5.36 -4.49 15.05
C ILE A 8 -5.03 -4.79 16.51
N ARG A 9 -5.43 -5.98 16.98
CA ARG A 9 -5.00 -6.52 18.27
C ARG A 9 -3.55 -6.99 18.16
N PRO A 10 -2.63 -6.56 19.03
CA PRO A 10 -1.31 -7.18 19.12
C PRO A 10 -1.45 -8.67 19.42
N MET A 11 -0.66 -9.51 18.76
CA MET A 11 -0.57 -10.92 19.15
C MET A 11 -0.05 -10.97 20.59
N VAL A 12 -0.80 -11.66 21.45
CA VAL A 12 -0.33 -12.00 22.79
C VAL A 12 0.80 -13.01 22.61
N MET A 13 2.05 -12.62 22.91
CA MET A 13 3.09 -13.60 23.20
C MET A 13 2.70 -14.25 24.52
N ASP A 14 2.33 -15.53 24.47
CA ASP A 14 2.13 -16.31 25.69
C ASP A 14 3.51 -16.58 26.30
N GLU A 15 3.71 -16.08 27.51
CA GLU A 15 4.93 -16.21 28.31
C GLU A 15 5.11 -17.66 28.75
N SER A 16 5.56 -18.53 27.85
CA SER A 16 6.11 -19.84 28.22
C SER A 16 7.30 -20.22 27.35
N CYS A 17 8.42 -19.54 27.58
CA CYS A 17 9.72 -20.03 27.18
C CYS A 17 9.98 -21.40 27.83
N THR A 18 10.07 -22.46 27.03
CA THR A 18 10.78 -23.68 27.40
C THR A 18 11.96 -23.88 26.45
N PRO A 19 13.19 -24.09 26.95
CA PRO A 19 14.34 -24.34 26.10
C PRO A 19 14.39 -25.83 25.73
N GLY A 20 14.18 -26.15 24.46
CA GLY A 20 14.20 -27.53 23.97
C GLY A 20 14.51 -27.61 22.48
N THR A 21 15.76 -27.97 22.19
CA THR A 21 16.22 -28.82 21.07
C THR A 21 15.53 -28.71 19.70
N GLY A 22 16.30 -28.18 18.74
CA GLY A 22 16.43 -28.70 17.38
C GLY A 22 15.15 -29.11 16.64
N SER A 23 14.63 -28.21 15.83
CA SER A 23 14.02 -28.59 14.57
C SER A 23 14.59 -27.64 13.53
N ASP A 24 15.31 -28.22 12.58
CA ASP A 24 15.67 -27.58 11.32
C ASP A 24 14.46 -26.78 10.82
N ASN A 25 14.63 -25.50 10.54
CA ASN A 25 13.75 -24.84 9.59
C ASN A 25 14.10 -25.49 8.26
N PRO A 26 13.24 -26.36 7.67
CA PRO A 26 13.43 -26.61 6.27
C PRO A 26 13.13 -25.27 5.62
N ALA A 27 14.10 -24.74 4.88
CA ALA A 27 13.74 -23.93 3.74
C ALA A 27 12.67 -24.74 3.00
N VAL A 28 11.41 -24.30 3.07
CA VAL A 28 10.34 -24.90 2.29
C VAL A 28 10.64 -24.52 0.85
N ALA A 29 11.47 -25.35 0.22
CA ALA A 29 11.51 -25.53 -1.20
C ALA A 29 10.10 -26.03 -1.59
N GLY A 30 9.26 -25.11 -2.05
CA GLY A 30 7.95 -25.46 -2.62
C GLY A 30 6.70 -24.92 -1.91
N SER A 31 6.71 -23.71 -1.33
CA SER A 31 5.43 -23.03 -1.06
C SER A 31 4.83 -22.59 -2.40
N SER A 32 3.97 -23.45 -2.94
CA SER A 32 3.18 -23.18 -4.13
C SER A 32 2.05 -22.22 -3.76
N GLY A 33 2.03 -21.03 -4.37
CA GLY A 33 0.84 -20.17 -4.46
C GLY A 33 0.67 -19.11 -3.38
N VAL A 34 1.30 -17.94 -3.57
CA VAL A 34 1.20 -16.77 -2.66
C VAL A 34 0.19 -15.70 -3.14
N ILE A 35 -0.55 -15.95 -4.22
CA ILE A 35 -1.44 -14.97 -4.87
C ILE A 35 -2.86 -15.53 -4.90
N SER A 36 -3.82 -14.78 -4.35
CA SER A 36 -5.22 -15.18 -4.36
C SER A 36 -5.84 -15.01 -5.75
N GLU A 37 -6.82 -15.85 -6.09
CA GLU A 37 -7.58 -15.74 -7.35
C GLU A 37 -8.22 -14.36 -7.49
N ALA A 38 -8.70 -13.78 -6.39
CA ALA A 38 -9.24 -12.43 -6.37
C ALA A 38 -8.19 -11.37 -6.75
N ALA A 39 -6.96 -11.47 -6.23
CA ALA A 39 -5.87 -10.57 -6.60
C ALA A 39 -5.52 -10.71 -8.08
N LEU A 40 -5.52 -11.94 -8.62
CA LEU A 40 -5.24 -12.18 -10.03
C LEU A 40 -6.35 -11.66 -10.96
N ALA A 41 -7.61 -11.76 -10.54
CA ALA A 41 -8.74 -11.19 -11.29
C ALA A 41 -8.64 -9.66 -11.41
N HIS A 42 -8.17 -8.98 -10.35
CA HIS A 42 -7.97 -7.53 -10.36
C HIS A 42 -6.67 -7.09 -11.03
N ALA A 43 -5.61 -7.90 -10.93
CA ALA A 43 -4.30 -7.60 -11.49
C ALA A 43 -3.71 -8.85 -12.19
N PRO A 44 -4.14 -9.15 -13.43
CA PRO A 44 -3.73 -10.37 -14.15
C PRO A 44 -2.22 -10.50 -14.39
N ALA A 45 -1.49 -9.38 -14.34
CA ALA A 45 -0.05 -9.35 -14.47
C ALA A 45 0.69 -9.84 -13.21
N LEU A 46 0.05 -9.84 -12.05
CA LEU A 46 0.62 -10.34 -10.79
C LEU A 46 0.52 -11.87 -10.73
N THR A 47 1.14 -12.57 -11.68
CA THR A 47 1.28 -14.03 -11.62
C THR A 47 2.50 -14.42 -10.78
N GLU A 48 2.49 -15.61 -10.19
CA GLU A 48 3.65 -16.12 -9.45
C GLU A 48 4.90 -16.19 -10.33
N ARG A 49 4.72 -16.53 -11.61
CA ARG A 49 5.78 -16.50 -12.62
C ARG A 49 6.39 -15.10 -12.74
N ASN A 50 5.57 -14.07 -12.96
CA ASN A 50 6.04 -12.71 -13.12
C ASN A 50 6.71 -12.18 -11.85
N LEU A 51 6.18 -12.50 -10.67
CA LEU A 51 6.82 -12.14 -9.40
C LEU A 51 8.19 -12.81 -9.22
N ARG A 52 8.35 -14.06 -9.65
CA ARG A 52 9.65 -14.75 -9.60
C ARG A 52 10.65 -14.22 -10.61
N GLU A 53 10.19 -13.87 -11.82
CA GLU A 53 11.07 -13.41 -12.91
C GLU A 53 11.45 -11.94 -12.80
N HIS A 54 10.56 -11.09 -12.25
CA HIS A 54 10.71 -9.64 -12.28
C HIS A 54 10.47 -8.95 -10.94
N GLY A 55 9.99 -9.67 -9.92
CA GLY A 55 9.75 -9.11 -8.61
C GLY A 55 11.05 -8.68 -7.93
N ILE A 56 10.99 -7.55 -7.23
CA ILE A 56 12.08 -7.03 -6.41
C ILE A 56 11.59 -6.81 -4.98
N PRO A 57 12.48 -6.87 -3.97
CA PRO A 57 12.15 -6.49 -2.61
C PRO A 57 11.58 -5.08 -2.52
N LEU A 58 10.66 -4.85 -1.56
CA LEU A 58 9.99 -3.55 -1.38
C LEU A 58 10.99 -2.40 -1.17
N GLU A 59 12.03 -2.61 -0.36
CA GLU A 59 13.08 -1.62 -0.11
C GLU A 59 13.77 -1.19 -1.42
N GLN A 60 14.16 -2.16 -2.26
CA GLN A 60 14.76 -1.87 -3.57
C GLN A 60 13.79 -1.14 -4.50
N ALA A 61 12.49 -1.44 -4.44
CA ALA A 61 11.49 -0.72 -5.24
C ALA A 61 11.37 0.75 -4.81
N ILE A 62 11.41 1.02 -3.50
CA ILE A 62 11.40 2.38 -2.95
C ILE A 62 12.66 3.14 -3.36
N GLU A 63 13.84 2.54 -3.21
CA GLU A 63 15.12 3.14 -3.61
C GLU A 63 15.14 3.48 -5.11
N GLN A 64 14.67 2.56 -5.96
CA GLN A 64 14.60 2.79 -7.41
C GLN A 64 13.63 3.92 -7.77
N PHE A 65 12.49 4.03 -7.07
CA PHE A 65 11.55 5.12 -7.25
C PHE A 65 12.16 6.47 -6.88
N GLU A 66 12.84 6.57 -5.73
CA GLU A 66 13.48 7.81 -5.27
C GLU A 66 14.62 8.24 -6.20
N ALA A 67 15.42 7.28 -6.68
CA ALA A 67 16.48 7.53 -7.65
C ALA A 67 15.89 8.03 -8.98
N TRP A 68 14.82 7.41 -9.46
CA TRP A 68 14.12 7.84 -10.66
C TRP A 68 13.54 9.25 -10.50
N TRP A 69 12.86 9.54 -9.38
CA TRP A 69 12.30 10.85 -9.09
C TRP A 69 13.38 11.95 -9.10
N SER A 70 14.50 11.67 -8.44
CA SER A 70 15.65 12.58 -8.36
C SER A 70 16.31 12.82 -9.71
N SER A 71 16.20 11.88 -10.65
CA SER A 71 16.76 12.00 -12.00
C SER A 71 15.99 12.96 -12.91
N MET A 72 14.75 13.32 -12.57
CA MET A 72 13.88 14.20 -13.36
C MET A 72 14.20 15.70 -13.17
N SER A 73 15.46 16.10 -13.34
CA SER A 73 15.88 17.53 -13.30
C SER A 73 15.69 18.18 -14.67
N PRO A 74 14.94 19.30 -14.82
CA PRO A 74 14.73 20.36 -13.83
C PRO A 74 13.32 20.41 -13.18
N VAL A 75 12.45 19.44 -13.43
CA VAL A 75 11.02 19.49 -13.02
C VAL A 75 10.84 19.20 -11.53
N THR A 76 11.71 18.38 -10.94
CA THR A 76 11.62 17.92 -9.54
C THR A 76 12.72 18.47 -8.63
N SER A 77 13.57 19.37 -9.13
CA SER A 77 14.73 19.88 -8.39
C SER A 77 14.31 20.53 -7.06
N GLY A 78 14.52 19.81 -5.96
CA GLY A 78 14.23 20.28 -4.60
C GLY A 78 12.82 19.98 -4.08
N CYS A 79 11.98 19.27 -4.83
CA CYS A 79 10.64 18.87 -4.39
C CYS A 79 10.58 17.36 -4.14
N ALA A 80 10.09 16.98 -2.96
CA ALA A 80 9.74 15.59 -2.68
C ALA A 80 8.51 15.17 -3.52
N PRO A 81 8.39 13.88 -3.90
CA PRO A 81 7.20 13.41 -4.58
C PRO A 81 5.98 13.51 -3.66
N CYS A 82 4.83 13.79 -4.26
CA CYS A 82 3.55 13.81 -3.57
C CYS A 82 2.65 12.73 -4.17
N PHE A 83 2.15 11.84 -3.30
CA PHE A 83 1.29 10.73 -3.73
C PHE A 83 -0.16 11.18 -3.80
N VAL A 84 -0.82 10.86 -4.91
CA VAL A 84 -2.28 10.93 -5.05
C VAL A 84 -2.79 9.50 -5.13
N VAL A 85 -3.68 9.13 -4.21
CA VAL A 85 -4.15 7.74 -4.04
C VAL A 85 -5.67 7.65 -4.09
N ASP A 86 -6.17 6.55 -4.65
CA ASP A 86 -7.60 6.25 -4.67
C ASP A 86 -8.08 5.81 -3.27
N GLY A 87 -8.44 6.80 -2.44
CA GLY A 87 -8.68 6.58 -1.03
C GLY A 87 -7.37 6.36 -0.25
N GLN A 88 -7.48 6.33 1.07
CA GLN A 88 -6.31 6.17 1.96
C GLN A 88 -5.76 4.74 2.07
N ALA A 89 -6.47 3.73 1.56
CA ALA A 89 -6.12 2.32 1.77
C ALA A 89 -4.74 1.91 1.22
N PRO A 90 -4.33 2.30 -0.01
CA PRO A 90 -3.02 1.93 -0.55
C PRO A 90 -1.85 2.34 0.37
N MET A 91 -1.93 3.54 0.98
CA MET A 91 -0.90 4.01 1.90
C MET A 91 -1.05 3.36 3.27
N ARG A 92 -2.23 3.49 3.90
CA ARG A 92 -2.42 3.16 5.32
C ARG A 92 -2.62 1.68 5.62
N GLN A 93 -3.11 0.90 4.66
CA GLN A 93 -3.44 -0.51 4.83
C GLN A 93 -2.52 -1.44 4.05
N CYS A 94 -1.75 -0.92 3.09
CA CYS A 94 -0.79 -1.72 2.33
C CYS A 94 0.64 -1.26 2.58
N LEU A 95 1.03 -0.07 2.09
CA LEU A 95 2.43 0.33 2.10
C LEU A 95 3.02 0.55 3.50
N HIS A 96 2.35 1.33 4.36
CA HIS A 96 2.86 1.63 5.71
C HIS A 96 2.95 0.37 6.59
N PRO A 97 1.93 -0.50 6.67
CA PRO A 97 2.04 -1.75 7.43
C PRO A 97 3.14 -2.66 6.89
N GLU A 98 3.25 -2.80 5.57
CA GLU A 98 4.25 -3.69 4.96
C GLU A 98 5.68 -3.19 5.19
N ALA A 99 5.92 -1.88 5.08
CA ALA A 99 7.22 -1.30 5.39
C ALA A 99 7.57 -1.49 6.88
N CYS A 100 6.61 -1.25 7.78
CA CYS A 100 6.79 -1.47 9.21
C CYS A 100 7.11 -2.93 9.55
N ASN A 101 6.41 -3.89 8.93
CA ASN A 101 6.63 -5.33 9.14
C ASN A 101 8.01 -5.81 8.66
N LYS A 102 8.63 -5.07 7.74
CA LYS A 102 9.94 -5.37 7.16
C LYS A 102 11.06 -4.48 7.70
N ASP A 103 10.77 -3.68 8.74
CA ASP A 103 11.70 -2.70 9.32
C ASP A 103 12.28 -1.71 8.28
N ILE A 104 11.50 -1.40 7.23
CA ILE A 104 11.87 -0.44 6.19
C ILE A 104 11.49 0.97 6.64
N ASN A 105 12.49 1.85 6.74
CA ASN A 105 12.26 3.26 7.01
C ASN A 105 11.84 3.99 5.73
N LEU A 106 10.56 4.37 5.66
CA LEU A 106 10.06 5.19 4.57
C LEU A 106 10.50 6.66 4.74
N PRO A 107 10.86 7.36 3.64
CA PRO A 107 11.04 8.80 3.66
C PRO A 107 9.79 9.56 4.14
N GLU A 108 9.98 10.73 4.75
CA GLU A 108 8.89 11.48 5.40
C GLU A 108 7.72 11.81 4.45
N HIS A 109 8.00 12.08 3.18
CA HIS A 109 6.96 12.41 2.18
C HIS A 109 6.00 11.25 1.89
N TYR A 110 6.34 10.00 2.22
CA TYR A 110 5.39 8.88 2.15
C TYR A 110 4.27 8.96 3.20
N ASN A 111 4.41 9.82 4.21
CA ASN A 111 3.34 10.08 5.19
C ASN A 111 2.39 11.20 4.73
N ILE A 112 2.72 11.89 3.64
CA ILE A 112 1.96 13.02 3.09
C ILE A 112 1.41 12.60 1.73
N PHE A 113 0.09 12.40 1.66
CA PHE A 113 -0.59 11.99 0.43
C PHE A 113 -1.97 12.63 0.33
N HIS A 114 -2.43 12.79 -0.90
CA HIS A 114 -3.78 13.26 -1.22
C HIS A 114 -4.70 12.07 -1.46
N ASP A 115 -5.82 12.06 -0.76
CA ASP A 115 -6.90 11.10 -0.95
C ASP A 115 -7.81 11.64 -2.06
N LEU A 116 -7.70 11.06 -3.26
CA LEU A 116 -8.42 11.51 -4.45
C LEU A 116 -9.93 11.52 -4.22
N ARG A 117 -10.47 10.57 -3.46
CA ARG A 117 -11.92 10.49 -3.17
C ARG A 117 -12.36 11.68 -2.32
N LYS A 118 -11.56 12.06 -1.32
CA LYS A 118 -11.85 13.25 -0.49
C LYS A 118 -11.79 14.54 -1.29
N GLU A 119 -10.75 14.70 -2.13
CA GLU A 119 -10.62 15.89 -2.98
C GLU A 119 -11.78 15.98 -3.97
N PHE A 120 -12.19 14.85 -4.55
CA PHE A 120 -13.35 14.77 -5.43
C PHE A 120 -14.65 15.20 -4.73
N VAL A 121 -14.94 14.63 -3.56
CA VAL A 121 -16.11 15.02 -2.75
C VAL A 121 -16.07 16.53 -2.46
N ALA A 122 -14.92 17.08 -2.07
CA ALA A 122 -14.80 18.51 -1.77
C ALA A 122 -15.11 19.40 -2.98
N CYS A 123 -14.73 18.99 -4.18
CA CYS A 123 -14.96 19.74 -5.42
C CYS A 123 -16.39 19.59 -5.97
N TYR A 124 -16.97 18.39 -5.89
CA TYR A 124 -18.21 18.04 -6.60
C TYR A 124 -19.44 17.91 -5.70
N SER A 125 -19.30 17.96 -4.37
CA SER A 125 -20.44 17.88 -3.44
C SER A 125 -21.15 19.23 -3.30
N THR A 126 -21.80 19.70 -4.35
CA THR A 126 -22.68 20.88 -4.29
C THR A 126 -24.07 20.56 -3.73
N HIS A 127 -24.47 19.28 -3.65
CA HIS A 127 -25.86 18.87 -3.32
C HIS A 127 -26.06 17.85 -2.18
N GLY A 128 -25.01 17.56 -1.39
CA GLY A 128 -25.13 16.74 -0.19
C GLY A 128 -25.11 15.24 -0.46
N GLU A 129 -24.25 14.56 0.30
CA GLU A 129 -24.07 13.09 0.34
C GLU A 129 -23.66 12.41 -0.98
N LEU A 130 -22.58 12.89 -1.61
CA LEU A 130 -21.78 12.01 -2.46
C LEU A 130 -20.97 11.08 -1.55
N SER A 131 -21.42 9.82 -1.44
CA SER A 131 -20.56 8.73 -0.97
C SER A 131 -19.74 8.24 -2.16
N THR A 132 -18.43 8.50 -2.16
CA THR A 132 -17.55 8.06 -3.25
C THR A 132 -17.17 6.60 -3.09
N PHE A 133 -17.69 5.75 -3.99
CA PHE A 133 -17.48 4.30 -3.95
C PHE A 133 -16.22 3.84 -4.71
N GLY A 134 -15.69 4.64 -5.64
CA GLY A 134 -14.46 4.30 -6.37
C GLY A 134 -14.14 5.26 -7.53
N ILE A 135 -13.02 5.01 -8.21
CA ILE A 135 -12.61 5.76 -9.41
C ILE A 135 -13.67 5.70 -10.51
N GLN A 136 -14.32 4.55 -10.70
CA GLN A 136 -15.31 4.36 -11.76
C GLN A 136 -16.49 5.33 -11.59
N GLU A 137 -17.03 5.44 -10.39
CA GLU A 137 -18.12 6.36 -10.08
C GLU A 137 -17.68 7.83 -10.20
N MET A 138 -16.45 8.16 -9.78
CA MET A 138 -15.90 9.51 -9.99
C MET A 138 -15.78 9.86 -11.48
N MET A 139 -15.34 8.92 -12.31
CA MET A 139 -15.25 9.11 -13.77
C MET A 139 -16.63 9.32 -14.39
N GLU A 140 -17.62 8.50 -14.01
CA GLU A 140 -18.99 8.64 -14.49
C GLU A 140 -19.58 9.99 -14.12
N CYS A 141 -19.41 10.44 -12.87
CA CYS A 141 -19.87 11.75 -12.42
C CYS A 141 -19.30 12.89 -13.28
N ILE A 142 -18.00 12.88 -13.60
CA ILE A 142 -17.39 13.90 -14.47
C ILE A 142 -17.98 13.84 -15.87
N LEU A 143 -18.15 12.64 -16.43
CA LEU A 143 -18.66 12.46 -17.80
C LEU A 143 -20.14 12.87 -17.95
N PHE A 144 -20.93 12.81 -16.89
CA PHE A 144 -22.32 13.26 -16.91
C PHE A 144 -22.50 14.76 -16.64
N GLU A 145 -21.47 15.45 -16.14
CA GLU A 145 -21.48 16.91 -15.92
C GLU A 145 -20.91 17.74 -17.11
N ILE A 146 -20.30 17.09 -18.13
CA ILE A 146 -19.79 17.72 -19.37
C ILE A 146 -20.75 17.46 -20.53
#